data_AF-A0A9E5W9V7-F1
#
_entry.id   AF-A0A9E5W9V7-F1
#
_cell.length_a   1.000
_cell.length_b   1.000
_cell.length_c   1.000
_cell.angle_alpha   90.00
_cell.angle_beta   90.00
_cell.angle_gamma   90.00
#
_symmetry.space_group_name_H-M   'P 1'
#
loop_
_entity.id
_entity.type
_entity.pdbx_description
1 polymer ?
#
loop_
_entity_poly.entity_id
_entity_poly.type
_entity_poly.pdbx_seq_one_letter_code
_entity_poly.pdbx_strand_id
1 'polypeptide(L)'
;MPEKNLNSLGLFLKSIPLTAVAGLILIPVNGYATQLHSSLEGITTHQVGHLFFLFSMVVLIFTITGKGLDKQKGWRLIQYSAFFFILWNLDAIAAHFFDNQIHAVKMEIISLGEMRIITNNGSSMLAMSYYVLKMDHLLCVPAMLFLYRGLSNLVEDQKKIIARKDLT
;
A
#
# COMPACT_ATOMS: atom_id res chain seq x y z
N MET A 1 -10.17 63.86 0.99
CA MET A 1 -9.35 63.21 -0.05
C MET A 1 -8.45 62.20 0.66
N PRO A 2 -8.54 60.88 0.40
CA PRO A 2 -7.74 59.91 1.15
C PRO A 2 -6.33 59.81 0.53
N GLU A 3 -5.30 59.99 1.35
CA GLU A 3 -3.92 59.68 1.02
C GLU A 3 -3.81 58.19 0.65
N LYS A 4 -3.57 57.89 -0.63
CA LYS A 4 -3.20 56.54 -1.05
C LYS A 4 -1.83 56.25 -0.44
N ASN A 5 -1.82 55.27 0.46
CA ASN A 5 -0.65 54.79 1.19
C ASN A 5 0.40 54.23 0.20
N LEU A 6 1.33 55.07 -0.26
CA LEU A 6 2.39 54.74 -1.23
C LEU A 6 3.25 53.53 -0.78
N ASN A 7 3.28 53.23 0.52
CA ASN A 7 4.11 52.17 1.09
C ASN A 7 3.60 50.76 0.76
N SER A 8 2.29 50.57 0.54
CA SER A 8 1.74 49.26 0.19
C SER A 8 2.07 48.87 -1.25
N LEU A 9 2.10 49.84 -2.17
CA LEU A 9 2.43 49.62 -3.58
C LEU A 9 3.92 49.25 -3.75
N GLY A 10 4.81 49.90 -3.00
CA GLY A 10 6.24 49.58 -3.00
C GLY A 10 6.55 48.20 -2.41
N LEU A 11 5.80 47.77 -1.39
CA LEU A 11 5.91 46.42 -0.82
C LEU A 11 5.43 45.35 -1.80
N PHE A 12 4.31 45.62 -2.49
CA PHE A 12 3.75 44.73 -3.51
C PHE A 12 4.70 44.56 -4.71
N LEU A 13 5.29 45.65 -5.19
CA LEU A 13 6.26 45.64 -6.29
C LEU A 13 7.55 44.89 -5.91
N LYS A 14 7.99 44.96 -4.65
CA LYS A 14 9.16 44.20 -4.15
C LYS A 14 8.89 42.70 -4.01
N SER A 15 7.63 42.29 -3.77
CA SER A 15 7.27 40.87 -3.72
C SER A 15 7.16 40.22 -5.09
N ILE A 16 6.94 40.98 -6.17
CA ILE A 16 6.83 40.47 -7.55
C ILE A 16 8.00 39.57 -7.95
N PRO A 17 9.29 39.98 -7.83
CA PRO A 17 10.40 39.11 -8.21
C PRO A 17 10.47 37.86 -7.33
N LEU A 18 10.16 37.96 -6.04
CA LEU A 18 10.13 36.80 -5.14
C LEU A 18 9.02 35.81 -5.52
N THR A 19 7.82 36.30 -5.83
CA THR A 19 6.71 35.46 -6.32
C THR A 19 6.96 34.90 -7.71
N ALA A 20 7.65 35.62 -8.59
CA ALA A 20 8.02 35.15 -9.93
C ALA A 20 9.08 34.04 -9.86
N VAL A 21 10.09 34.19 -8.99
CA VAL A 21 11.11 33.17 -8.75
C VAL A 21 10.49 31.94 -8.08
N ALA A 22 9.63 32.12 -7.07
CA ALA A 22 8.89 31.00 -6.46
C ALA A 22 7.99 30.30 -7.49
N GLY A 23 7.31 31.06 -8.34
CA GLY A 23 6.51 30.54 -9.45
C GLY A 23 7.34 29.70 -10.42
N LEU A 24 8.53 30.17 -10.81
CA LEU A 24 9.49 29.45 -11.67
C LEU A 24 10.02 28.15 -11.05
N ILE A 25 10.30 28.14 -9.74
CA ILE A 25 10.73 26.94 -9.00
C ILE A 25 9.59 25.93 -8.86
N LEU A 26 8.35 26.41 -8.73
CA LEU A 26 7.15 25.59 -8.59
C LEU A 26 6.50 25.23 -9.94
N ILE A 27 7.09 25.64 -11.08
CA ILE A 27 6.63 25.14 -12.38
C ILE A 27 6.86 23.62 -12.34
N PRO A 28 5.80 22.81 -12.50
CA PRO A 28 5.96 21.38 -12.60
C PRO A 28 6.68 21.11 -13.92
N VAL A 29 8.01 21.07 -13.86
CA VAL A 29 8.81 20.42 -14.90
C VAL A 29 8.37 18.97 -14.88
N ASN A 30 8.31 18.31 -16.05
CA ASN A 30 8.10 16.86 -16.10
C ASN A 30 9.14 16.21 -15.19
N GLY A 31 8.74 15.88 -13.96
CA GLY A 31 9.47 15.02 -13.09
C GLY A 31 9.40 13.69 -13.78
N TYR A 32 10.45 13.34 -14.53
CA TYR A 32 10.76 11.96 -14.88
C TYR A 32 11.09 11.24 -13.57
N ALA A 33 10.13 11.17 -12.65
CA ALA A 33 10.12 10.23 -11.57
C ALA A 33 10.31 8.89 -12.26
N THR A 34 11.41 8.24 -11.94
CA THR A 34 11.86 6.99 -12.53
C THR A 34 10.78 5.93 -12.36
N GLN A 35 9.86 5.85 -13.33
CA GLN A 35 9.18 4.62 -13.70
C GLN A 35 8.68 4.71 -15.14
N LEU A 36 9.63 4.84 -16.07
CA LEU A 36 9.42 4.39 -17.45
C LEU A 36 9.45 2.86 -17.42
N HIS A 37 8.32 2.25 -17.05
CA HIS A 37 8.12 0.85 -17.38
C HIS A 37 7.23 0.81 -18.60
N SER A 38 7.79 0.28 -19.69
CA SER A 38 6.97 -0.43 -20.67
C SER A 38 6.09 -1.39 -19.87
N SER A 39 4.82 -1.46 -20.23
CA SER A 39 3.73 -2.08 -19.47
C SER A 39 4.02 -3.47 -18.89
N LEU A 40 4.99 -4.22 -19.41
CA LEU A 40 5.30 -5.59 -19.04
C LEU A 40 6.29 -5.75 -17.86
N GLU A 41 7.33 -4.92 -17.77
CA GLU A 41 8.40 -5.10 -16.76
C GLU A 41 7.90 -4.77 -15.35
N GLY A 42 7.10 -3.71 -15.23
CA GLY A 42 6.45 -3.33 -13.98
C GLY A 42 5.48 -4.39 -13.48
N ILE A 43 4.65 -4.95 -14.36
CA ILE A 43 3.71 -6.03 -14.01
C ILE A 43 4.49 -7.27 -13.55
N THR A 44 5.55 -7.63 -14.26
CA THR A 44 6.35 -8.82 -13.93
C THR A 44 7.03 -8.66 -12.58
N THR A 45 7.74 -7.55 -12.36
CA THR A 45 8.43 -7.28 -11.09
C THR A 45 7.45 -7.21 -9.92
N HIS A 46 6.27 -6.62 -10.13
CA HIS A 46 5.23 -6.56 -9.12
C HIS A 46 4.69 -7.96 -8.75
N GLN A 47 4.41 -8.81 -9.73
CA GLN A 47 3.97 -10.20 -9.51
C GLN A 47 5.05 -11.04 -8.80
N VAL A 48 6.32 -10.87 -9.16
CA VAL A 48 7.44 -11.52 -8.48
C VAL A 48 7.55 -11.03 -7.03
N GLY A 49 7.31 -9.75 -6.78
CA GLY A 49 7.23 -9.18 -5.43
C GLY A 49 6.18 -9.87 -4.56
N HIS A 50 4.97 -10.06 -5.08
CA HIS A 50 3.91 -10.81 -4.38
C HIS A 50 4.30 -12.26 -4.09
N LEU A 51 4.91 -12.95 -5.05
CA LEU A 51 5.36 -14.33 -4.87
C LEU A 51 6.45 -14.45 -3.79
N PHE A 52 7.44 -13.56 -3.83
CA PHE A 52 8.51 -13.52 -2.83
C PHE A 52 7.96 -13.19 -1.44
N PHE A 53 7.03 -12.23 -1.35
CA PHE A 53 6.43 -11.86 -0.08
C PHE A 53 5.57 -13.00 0.49
N LEU A 54 4.77 -13.67 -0.34
CA LEU A 54 4.03 -14.87 0.02
C LEU A 54 4.95 -15.95 0.60
N PHE A 55 6.03 -16.28 -0.12
CA PHE A 55 7.00 -17.27 0.33
C PHE A 55 7.62 -16.88 1.68
N SER A 56 7.97 -15.60 1.85
CA SER A 56 8.52 -15.07 3.10
C SER A 56 7.56 -15.23 4.27
N MET A 57 6.26 -15.02 4.05
CA MET A 57 5.23 -15.21 5.09
C MET A 57 5.06 -16.69 5.47
N VAL A 58 5.13 -17.61 4.50
CA VAL A 58 5.12 -19.06 4.77
C VAL A 58 6.32 -19.46 5.64
N VAL A 59 7.53 -19.01 5.26
CA VAL A 59 8.75 -19.25 6.04
C VAL A 59 8.65 -18.65 7.44
N LEU A 60 8.05 -17.45 7.58
CA LEU A 60 7.83 -16.80 8.87
C LEU A 60 6.92 -17.65 9.78
N ILE A 61 5.79 -18.16 9.26
CA ILE A 61 4.89 -19.03 10.02
C ILE A 61 5.61 -20.30 10.47
N PHE A 62 6.37 -20.95 9.59
CA PHE A 62 7.14 -22.13 9.96
C PHE A 62 8.22 -21.83 11.00
N THR A 63 8.87 -20.67 10.90
CA THR A 63 9.89 -20.24 11.86
C THR A 63 9.29 -19.98 13.24
N ILE A 64 8.15 -19.29 13.31
CA ILE A 64 7.43 -19.01 14.56
C ILE A 64 7.00 -20.32 15.24
N THR A 65 6.40 -21.22 14.46
CA THR A 65 5.88 -22.51 14.95
C THR A 65 7.02 -23.44 15.37
N GLY A 66 8.05 -23.59 14.52
CA GLY A 66 9.18 -24.47 14.79
C GLY A 66 10.03 -24.05 15.99
N LYS A 67 10.05 -22.76 16.32
CA LYS A 67 10.72 -22.23 17.53
C LYS A 67 9.80 -22.12 18.74
N GLY A 68 8.52 -22.52 18.64
CA GLY A 68 7.54 -22.40 19.72
C GLY A 68 7.28 -20.97 20.17
N LEU A 69 7.50 -19.98 19.29
CA LEU A 69 7.34 -18.55 19.58
C LEU A 69 5.86 -18.17 19.67
N ASP A 70 4.97 -18.92 19.02
CA ASP A 70 3.51 -18.81 19.04
C ASP A 70 2.89 -18.89 20.45
N LYS A 71 3.65 -19.43 21.42
CA LYS A 71 3.28 -19.39 22.85
C LYS A 71 3.22 -17.96 23.39
N GLN A 72 4.04 -17.06 22.86
CA GLN A 72 4.04 -15.64 23.20
C GLN A 72 2.98 -14.90 22.38
N LYS A 73 2.18 -14.07 23.06
CA LYS A 73 1.04 -13.37 22.45
C LYS A 73 1.45 -12.51 21.24
N GLY A 74 2.58 -11.80 21.33
CA GLY A 74 3.06 -10.95 20.24
C GLY A 74 3.38 -11.74 18.96
N TRP A 75 4.13 -12.84 19.10
CA TRP A 75 4.46 -13.72 17.98
C TRP A 75 3.25 -14.43 17.39
N ARG A 76 2.27 -14.84 18.21
CA ARG A 76 1.01 -15.40 17.71
C ARG A 76 0.23 -14.42 16.83
N LEU A 77 0.20 -13.14 17.19
CA LEU A 77 -0.42 -12.10 16.37
C LEU A 77 0.35 -11.87 15.06
N ILE A 78 1.68 -11.92 15.09
CA ILE A 78 2.51 -11.87 13.87
C ILE A 78 2.23 -13.08 12.97
N GLN A 79 2.01 -14.26 13.54
CA GLN A 79 1.64 -15.45 12.78
C GLN A 79 0.27 -15.30 12.10
N TYR A 80 -0.73 -14.73 12.78
CA TYR A 80 -2.02 -14.42 12.15
C TYR A 80 -1.87 -13.36 11.05
N SER A 81 -1.05 -12.33 11.28
CA SER A 81 -0.73 -11.35 10.25
C SER A 81 -0.14 -12.00 8.99
N ALA A 82 0.87 -12.87 9.17
CA ALA A 82 1.49 -13.61 8.08
C ALA A 82 0.48 -14.47 7.30
N PHE A 83 -0.47 -15.10 8.01
CA PHE A 83 -1.55 -15.86 7.38
C PHE A 83 -2.44 -14.97 6.49
N PHE A 84 -2.90 -13.83 6.98
CA PHE A 84 -3.69 -12.90 6.18
C PHE A 84 -2.89 -12.32 5.00
N PHE A 85 -1.60 -12.05 5.17
CA PHE A 85 -0.74 -11.64 4.05
C PHE A 85 -0.59 -12.75 3.00
N ILE A 86 -0.52 -14.03 3.37
CA ILE A 86 -0.52 -15.13 2.39
C ILE A 86 -1.80 -15.09 1.56
N LEU A 87 -2.96 -15.00 2.23
CA LEU A 87 -4.25 -14.92 1.54
C LEU A 87 -4.31 -13.70 0.62
N TRP A 88 -3.88 -12.53 1.08
CA TRP A 88 -3.86 -11.30 0.29
C TRP A 88 -2.94 -11.40 -0.94
N ASN A 89 -1.75 -12.00 -0.79
CA ASN A 89 -0.85 -12.17 -1.95
C ASN A 89 -1.42 -13.17 -2.97
N LEU A 90 -2.07 -14.24 -2.53
CA LEU A 90 -2.76 -15.17 -3.44
C LEU A 90 -3.90 -14.48 -4.19
N ASP A 91 -4.69 -13.67 -3.48
CA ASP A 91 -5.78 -12.86 -4.02
C ASP A 91 -5.27 -11.87 -5.09
N ALA A 92 -4.22 -11.10 -4.78
CA ALA A 92 -3.60 -10.16 -5.70
C ALA A 92 -3.01 -10.85 -6.96
N ILE A 93 -2.31 -11.99 -6.78
CA ILE A 93 -1.79 -12.77 -7.91
C ILE A 93 -2.95 -13.26 -8.81
N ALA A 94 -4.03 -13.75 -8.21
CA ALA A 94 -5.21 -14.20 -8.96
C ALA A 94 -5.88 -13.05 -9.72
N ALA A 95 -6.07 -11.90 -9.06
CA ALA A 95 -6.62 -10.69 -9.69
C ALA A 95 -5.79 -10.28 -10.91
N HIS A 96 -4.46 -10.24 -10.77
CA HIS A 96 -3.55 -9.91 -11.88
C HIS A 96 -3.54 -10.98 -12.98
N PHE A 97 -3.70 -12.25 -12.64
CA PHE A 97 -3.81 -13.32 -13.62
C PHE A 97 -5.05 -13.11 -14.52
N PHE A 98 -6.21 -12.84 -13.93
CA PHE A 98 -7.46 -12.58 -14.66
C PHE A 98 -7.41 -11.30 -15.52
N ASP A 99 -6.81 -10.23 -15.00
CA ASP A 99 -6.74 -8.90 -15.61
C ASP A 99 -5.69 -8.85 -16.74
N ASN A 100 -4.46 -9.25 -16.45
CA ASN A 100 -3.29 -8.93 -17.29
C ASN A 100 -2.76 -10.09 -18.13
N GLN A 101 -3.01 -11.34 -17.73
CA GLN A 101 -2.44 -12.50 -18.44
C GLN A 101 -3.46 -13.11 -19.39
N ILE A 102 -4.61 -13.55 -18.86
CA ILE A 102 -5.64 -14.20 -19.68
C ILE A 102 -6.67 -13.21 -20.26
N HIS A 103 -6.59 -11.94 -19.87
CA HIS A 103 -7.50 -10.87 -20.31
C HIS A 103 -8.97 -11.28 -20.22
N ALA A 104 -9.33 -12.11 -19.22
CA ALA A 104 -10.67 -12.69 -19.09
C ALA A 104 -11.69 -11.65 -18.64
N VAL A 105 -11.20 -10.57 -18.04
CA VAL A 105 -11.96 -9.45 -17.53
C VAL A 105 -11.33 -8.16 -18.04
N LYS A 106 -12.15 -7.21 -18.48
CA LYS A 106 -11.74 -5.87 -18.86
C LYS A 106 -12.49 -4.85 -18.00
N MET A 107 -11.77 -3.88 -17.48
CA MET A 107 -12.33 -2.75 -16.74
C MET A 107 -12.56 -1.58 -17.69
N GLU A 108 -13.78 -1.07 -17.74
CA GLU A 108 -14.10 0.16 -18.47
C GLU A 108 -14.57 1.26 -17.50
N ILE A 109 -13.93 2.42 -17.59
CA ILE A 109 -14.29 3.61 -16.82
C ILE A 109 -15.45 4.28 -17.56
N ILE A 110 -16.64 4.27 -16.94
CA ILE A 110 -17.84 4.87 -17.52
C ILE A 110 -17.94 6.35 -17.11
N SER A 111 -17.70 6.62 -15.83
CA SER A 111 -17.77 7.95 -15.26
C SER A 111 -16.87 8.05 -14.02
N LEU A 112 -16.77 9.24 -13.43
CA LEU A 112 -15.94 9.48 -12.26
C LEU A 112 -16.51 8.70 -11.05
N GLY A 113 -15.84 7.63 -10.65
CA GLY A 113 -16.31 6.73 -9.58
C GLY A 113 -17.17 5.56 -10.05
N GLU A 114 -17.42 5.41 -11.35
CA GLU A 114 -18.17 4.30 -11.91
C GLU A 114 -17.31 3.49 -12.89
N MET A 115 -17.08 2.23 -12.54
CA MET A 115 -16.37 1.28 -13.39
C MET A 115 -17.26 0.07 -13.67
N ARG A 116 -17.23 -0.40 -14.91
CA ARG A 116 -17.92 -1.62 -15.33
C ARG A 116 -16.93 -2.73 -15.58
N ILE A 117 -17.23 -3.89 -15.01
CA ILE A 117 -16.52 -5.15 -15.22
C ILE A 117 -17.15 -5.83 -16.44
N ILE A 118 -16.38 -5.98 -17.51
CA ILE A 118 -16.79 -6.73 -18.71
C ILE A 118 -16.06 -8.05 -18.72
N THR A 119 -16.78 -9.16 -18.80
CA THR A 119 -16.20 -10.49 -18.90
C THR A 119 -16.30 -11.00 -20.34
N ASN A 120 -15.26 -11.66 -20.85
CA ASN A 120 -15.23 -12.10 -22.26
C ASN A 120 -16.37 -13.07 -22.61
N ASN A 121 -16.85 -13.86 -21.64
CA ASN A 121 -17.91 -14.85 -21.84
C ASN A 121 -19.28 -14.39 -21.31
N GLY A 122 -19.42 -13.13 -20.86
CA GLY A 122 -20.65 -12.64 -20.22
C GLY A 122 -21.00 -13.34 -18.91
N SER A 123 -20.06 -14.09 -18.31
CA SER A 123 -20.28 -14.85 -17.08
C SER A 123 -20.40 -13.90 -15.88
N SER A 124 -21.59 -13.89 -15.27
CA SER A 124 -21.86 -13.14 -14.03
C SER A 124 -21.06 -13.67 -12.83
N MET A 125 -20.84 -14.99 -12.77
CA MET A 125 -20.03 -15.59 -11.70
C MET A 125 -18.57 -15.12 -11.76
N LEU A 126 -18.00 -15.01 -12.97
CA LEU A 126 -16.63 -14.52 -13.16
C LEU A 126 -16.51 -13.04 -12.77
N ALA A 127 -17.52 -12.23 -13.10
CA ALA A 127 -17.56 -10.82 -12.72
C ALA A 127 -17.62 -10.66 -11.18
N MET A 128 -18.45 -11.47 -10.51
CA MET A 128 -18.56 -11.46 -9.05
C MET A 128 -17.26 -11.92 -8.38
N SER A 129 -16.64 -13.01 -8.85
CA SER A 129 -15.36 -13.46 -8.31
C SER A 129 -14.28 -12.40 -8.49
N TYR A 130 -14.19 -11.77 -9.67
CA TYR A 130 -13.22 -10.71 -9.93
C TYR A 130 -13.47 -9.46 -9.07
N TYR A 131 -14.74 -9.10 -8.82
CA TYR A 131 -15.08 -8.03 -7.91
C TYR A 131 -14.57 -8.29 -6.48
N VAL A 132 -14.72 -9.52 -5.98
CA VAL A 132 -14.19 -9.92 -4.67
C VAL A 132 -12.66 -9.88 -4.68
N LEU A 133 -11.99 -10.37 -5.72
CA LEU A 133 -10.52 -10.32 -5.86
C LEU A 133 -9.94 -8.90 -5.89
N LYS A 134 -10.74 -7.88 -6.26
CA LYS A 134 -10.32 -6.47 -6.20
C LYS A 134 -10.51 -5.84 -4.81
N MET A 135 -11.10 -6.54 -3.85
CA MET A 135 -11.31 -6.04 -2.48
C MET A 135 -10.09 -6.30 -1.59
N ASP A 136 -8.92 -5.84 -2.03
CA ASP A 136 -7.62 -6.01 -1.36
C ASP A 136 -7.64 -5.69 0.14
N HIS A 137 -8.44 -4.69 0.53
CA HIS A 137 -8.55 -4.20 1.89
C HIS A 137 -9.10 -5.24 2.87
N LEU A 138 -9.90 -6.20 2.39
CA LEU A 138 -10.53 -7.21 3.24
C LEU A 138 -9.49 -8.12 3.91
N LEU A 139 -8.34 -8.34 3.26
CA LEU A 139 -7.26 -9.19 3.76
C LEU A 139 -6.07 -8.38 4.25
N CYS A 140 -5.69 -7.31 3.53
CA CYS A 140 -4.53 -6.49 3.88
C CYS A 140 -4.72 -5.71 5.18
N VAL A 141 -5.90 -5.12 5.43
CA VAL A 141 -6.14 -4.32 6.64
C VAL A 141 -6.10 -5.17 7.91
N PRO A 142 -6.76 -6.33 7.99
CA PRO A 142 -6.58 -7.24 9.13
C PRO A 142 -5.13 -7.68 9.32
N ALA A 143 -4.41 -7.98 8.23
CA ALA A 143 -3.00 -8.37 8.30
C ALA A 143 -2.15 -7.29 8.98
N MET A 144 -2.32 -6.03 8.58
CA MET A 144 -1.62 -4.88 9.17
C MET A 144 -2.00 -4.66 10.63
N LEU A 145 -3.28 -4.81 10.98
CA LEU A 145 -3.74 -4.67 12.37
C LEU A 145 -3.10 -5.73 13.29
N PHE A 146 -3.05 -6.99 12.83
CA PHE A 146 -2.40 -8.07 13.57
C PHE A 146 -0.89 -7.83 13.68
N LEU A 147 -0.24 -7.36 12.62
CA LEU A 147 1.20 -7.05 12.64
C LEU A 147 1.51 -5.98 13.69
N TYR A 148 0.78 -4.87 13.62
CA TYR A 148 0.96 -3.74 14.53
C TYR A 148 0.77 -4.16 15.99
N ARG A 149 -0.32 -4.87 16.30
CA ARG A 149 -0.57 -5.37 17.64
C ARG A 149 0.48 -6.39 18.07
N GLY A 150 0.92 -7.27 17.18
CA GLY A 150 1.95 -8.25 17.46
C GLY A 150 3.27 -7.62 17.87
N LEU A 151 3.76 -6.68 17.06
CA LEU A 151 4.98 -5.91 17.33
C LEU A 151 4.86 -5.09 18.62
N SER A 152 3.72 -4.42 18.83
CA SER A 152 3.48 -3.62 20.05
C SER A 152 3.58 -4.47 21.31
N ASN A 153 2.96 -5.66 21.33
CA ASN A 153 3.06 -6.57 22.47
C ASN A 153 4.52 -7.04 22.71
N LEU A 154 5.28 -7.35 21.65
CA LEU A 154 6.68 -7.74 21.80
C LEU A 154 7.53 -6.61 22.41
N VAL A 155 7.31 -5.37 21.98
CA VAL A 155 8.01 -4.20 22.53
C VAL A 155 7.65 -3.99 24.00
N GLU A 156 6.38 -4.11 24.37
CA GLU A 156 5.94 -3.99 25.76
C GLU A 156 6.53 -5.08 26.66
N ASP A 157 6.56 -6.32 26.18
CA ASP A 157 7.14 -7.45 26.93
C ASP A 157 8.65 -7.25 27.13
N GLN A 158 9.37 -6.75 26.12
CA GLN A 158 10.80 -6.39 26.24
C GLN A 158 11.03 -5.26 27.25
N LYS A 159 10.22 -4.20 27.23
CA LYS A 159 10.32 -3.10 28.21
C LYS A 159 10.15 -3.61 29.64
N LYS A 160 9.20 -4.52 29.89
CA LYS A 160 8.98 -5.13 31.21
C LYS A 160 10.16 -5.98 31.67
N ILE A 161 10.80 -6.70 30.74
CA ILE A 161 11.99 -7.51 31.04
C ILE A 161 13.16 -6.61 31.47
N ILE A 162 13.41 -5.52 30.72
CA ILE A 162 14.46 -4.55 31.04
C ILE A 162 14.22 -3.91 32.41
N ALA A 163 13.01 -3.38 32.64
CA ALA A 163 12.67 -2.73 33.91
C ALA A 163 12.80 -3.66 35.14
N ARG A 164 12.56 -4.96 34.98
CA ARG A 164 12.78 -5.94 36.07
C ARG A 164 14.26 -6.19 36.33
N LYS A 165 15.09 -6.19 35.29
CA LYS A 165 16.54 -6.38 35.41
C LYS A 165 17.21 -5.22 36.13
N ASP A 166 16.69 -4.00 35.97
CA ASP A 166 17.20 -2.81 36.66
C ASP A 166 16.84 -2.77 38.16
N LEU A 167 15.92 -3.64 38.61
CA LEU A 167 15.46 -3.77 40.00
C LEU A 167 16.14 -4.92 40.78
N THR A 168 16.95 -5.74 40.11
CA THR A 168 17.65 -6.91 40.69
C THR A 168 19.15 -6.70 40.66
#